data_AF-A0A5Y9DNZ4-F1
#
_entry.id   AF-A0A5Y9DNZ4-F1
#
_cell.length_a   1.000
_cell.length_b   1.000
_cell.length_c   1.000
_cell.angle_alpha   90.00
_cell.angle_beta   90.00
_cell.angle_gamma   90.00
#
_symmetry.space_group_name_H-M   'P 1'
#
loop_
_entity.id
_entity.type
_entity.pdbx_description
1 polymer ?
#
loop_
_entity_poly.entity_id
_entity_poly.type
_entity_poly.pdbx_seq_one_letter_code
_entity_poly.pdbx_strand_id
1 'polypeptide(L)'
;MRLVTSIMTSHKLTEEEKIKIMKMFSSVYPHKMETFTYDYKENKYHEFDIDLFDVGFTKETIYQDINKLVSLYEKVMAAFPFVLDFIAGNDDTGSAVEIYENDWNAVESFGLFVTSRKIANLKPYYSSDMCNAFLNFEYVSFGCMF
;
A
#
# COMPACT_ATOMS: atom_id res chain seq x y z
N MET A 1 7.79 15.49 -2.39
CA MET A 1 7.85 14.30 -1.50
C MET A 1 7.36 13.09 -2.28
N ARG A 2 7.78 11.89 -1.87
CA ARG A 2 7.49 10.64 -2.59
C ARG A 2 6.79 9.67 -1.65
N LEU A 3 5.56 9.31 -1.98
CA LEU A 3 4.81 8.26 -1.31
C LEU A 3 4.96 6.99 -2.14
N VAL A 4 5.54 5.95 -1.54
CA VAL A 4 5.77 4.66 -2.19
C VAL A 4 4.65 3.70 -1.78
N THR A 5 4.11 2.97 -2.75
CA THR A 5 3.07 1.96 -2.54
C THR A 5 3.47 0.65 -3.21
N SER A 6 3.81 -0.34 -2.39
CA SER A 6 4.00 -1.72 -2.83
C SER A 6 2.66 -2.46 -2.82
N ILE A 7 2.25 -2.96 -3.98
CA ILE A 7 1.10 -3.85 -4.12
C ILE A 7 1.63 -5.29 -4.17
N MET A 8 1.43 -6.04 -3.08
CA MET A 8 1.84 -7.43 -2.92
C MET A 8 0.72 -8.39 -3.29
N THR A 9 1.03 -9.39 -4.11
CA THR A 9 0.06 -10.41 -4.51
C THR A 9 0.74 -11.72 -4.94
N SER A 10 0.07 -12.85 -4.78
CA SER A 10 0.53 -14.13 -5.35
C SER A 10 0.21 -14.26 -6.84
N HIS A 11 -0.53 -13.32 -7.42
CA HIS A 11 -0.89 -13.31 -8.84
C HIS A 11 -0.03 -12.29 -9.58
N LYS A 12 0.79 -12.76 -10.52
CA LYS A 12 1.60 -11.86 -11.34
C LYS A 12 0.69 -11.00 -12.23
N LEU A 13 0.62 -9.71 -11.91
CA LEU A 13 -0.20 -8.76 -12.65
C LEU A 13 0.21 -8.68 -14.12
N THR A 14 -0.77 -8.76 -15.00
CA THR A 14 -0.63 -8.45 -16.42
C THR A 14 -0.50 -6.95 -16.65
N GLU A 15 0.01 -6.56 -17.81
CA GLU A 15 0.12 -5.14 -18.17
C GLU A 15 -1.23 -4.43 -18.21
N GLU A 16 -2.31 -5.11 -18.63
CA GLU A 16 -3.66 -4.53 -18.62
C GLU A 16 -4.16 -4.26 -17.19
N GLU A 17 -3.88 -5.17 -16.26
CA GLU A 17 -4.22 -5.01 -14.84
C GLU A 17 -3.42 -3.87 -14.22
N LYS A 18 -2.11 -3.78 -14.50
CA LYS A 18 -1.26 -2.65 -14.07
C LYS A 18 -1.78 -1.33 -14.61
N ILE A 19 -2.12 -1.23 -15.90
CA ILE A 19 -2.70 -0.03 -16.51
C ILE A 19 -4.02 0.36 -15.83
N LYS A 20 -4.87 -0.63 -15.51
CA LYS A 20 -6.14 -0.39 -14.80
C LYS A 20 -5.88 0.17 -13.40
N ILE A 21 -4.95 -0.41 -12.63
CA ILE A 21 -4.53 0.10 -11.32
C ILE A 21 -4.04 1.54 -11.46
N MET A 22 -3.13 1.79 -12.39
CA MET A 22 -2.56 3.12 -12.61
C MET A 22 -3.63 4.17 -12.95
N LYS A 23 -4.63 3.83 -13.76
CA LYS A 23 -5.76 4.74 -14.03
C LYS A 23 -6.56 5.07 -12.76
N MET A 24 -6.73 4.11 -11.85
CA MET A 24 -7.42 4.33 -10.57
C MET A 24 -6.59 5.26 -9.68
N PHE A 25 -5.28 5.06 -9.59
CA PHE A 25 -4.37 5.97 -8.87
C PHE A 25 -4.38 7.38 -9.47
N SER A 26 -4.24 7.52 -10.79
CA SER A 26 -4.28 8.81 -11.50
C SER A 26 -5.58 9.59 -11.25
N SER A 27 -6.71 8.90 -11.06
CA SER A 27 -7.99 9.55 -10.79
C SER A 27 -8.07 10.24 -9.42
N VAL A 28 -7.18 9.85 -8.49
CA VAL A 28 -7.15 10.33 -7.10
C VAL A 28 -5.91 11.20 -6.85
N TYR A 29 -4.80 10.86 -7.48
CA TYR A 29 -3.51 11.55 -7.44
C TYR A 29 -3.09 11.87 -8.88
N PRO A 30 -3.42 13.06 -9.41
CA PRO A 30 -3.12 13.45 -10.80
C PRO A 30 -1.64 13.78 -11.03
N HIS A 31 -0.77 13.47 -10.07
CA HIS A 31 0.65 13.76 -10.11
C HIS A 31 1.40 12.75 -10.99
N LYS A 32 2.68 13.06 -11.25
CA LYS A 32 3.58 12.10 -11.88
C LYS A 32 3.64 10.84 -11.02
N MET A 33 3.69 9.69 -11.69
CA MET A 33 3.92 8.40 -11.06
C MET A 33 5.00 7.62 -11.81
N GLU A 34 5.77 6.84 -11.08
CA GLU A 34 6.67 5.82 -11.63
C GLU A 34 6.28 4.46 -11.06
N THR A 35 6.56 3.40 -11.80
CA THR A 35 6.17 2.05 -11.40
C THR A 35 7.26 1.04 -11.65
N PHE A 36 7.38 0.10 -10.74
CA PHE A 36 8.35 -0.98 -10.82
C PHE A 36 7.67 -2.33 -10.56
N THR A 37 8.32 -3.42 -10.93
CA THR A 37 7.81 -4.76 -10.68
C THR A 37 8.95 -5.63 -10.19
N TYR A 38 8.72 -6.34 -9.09
CA TYR A 38 9.70 -7.22 -8.47
C TYR A 38 9.07 -8.58 -8.24
N ASP A 39 9.86 -9.64 -8.45
CA ASP A 39 9.47 -11.02 -8.19
C ASP A 39 10.32 -11.54 -7.01
N TYR A 40 9.67 -12.09 -5.99
CA TYR A 40 10.35 -12.53 -4.76
C TYR A 40 10.53 -14.06 -4.70
N LYS A 41 11.15 -14.54 -3.62
CA LYS A 41 11.64 -15.93 -3.49
C LYS A 41 10.57 -16.95 -3.89
N GLU A 42 11.00 -17.90 -4.72
CA GLU A 42 10.17 -19.00 -5.24
C GLU A 42 8.90 -18.55 -6.00
N ASN A 43 8.83 -17.30 -6.44
CA ASN A 43 7.62 -16.68 -7.03
C ASN A 43 6.40 -16.79 -6.11
N LYS A 44 6.61 -16.77 -4.78
CA LYS A 44 5.52 -16.81 -3.81
C LYS A 44 4.67 -15.54 -3.88
N TYR A 45 5.33 -14.40 -4.04
CA TYR A 45 4.71 -13.10 -4.19
C TYR A 45 5.38 -12.28 -5.30
N HIS A 46 4.58 -11.40 -5.87
CA HIS A 46 4.92 -10.41 -6.87
C HIS A 46 4.55 -9.04 -6.31
N GLU A 47 5.46 -8.10 -6.49
CA GLU A 47 5.24 -6.71 -6.14
C GLU A 47 5.02 -5.88 -7.40
N PHE A 48 3.99 -5.05 -7.36
CA PHE A 48 3.87 -3.90 -8.23
C PHE A 48 4.00 -2.63 -7.40
N ASP A 49 5.15 -1.99 -7.54
CA ASP A 49 5.52 -0.82 -6.78
C ASP A 49 5.14 0.46 -7.54
N ILE A 50 4.62 1.45 -6.81
CA ILE A 50 4.12 2.70 -7.36
C ILE A 50 4.68 3.87 -6.54
N ASP A 51 5.53 4.66 -7.19
CA ASP A 51 6.06 5.91 -6.68
C ASP A 51 5.12 7.05 -7.04
N LEU A 52 4.43 7.62 -6.05
CA LEU A 52 3.59 8.80 -6.19
C LEU A 52 4.40 10.05 -5.84
N PHE A 53 4.65 10.91 -6.83
CA PHE A 53 5.37 12.17 -6.63
C PHE A 53 4.43 13.28 -6.15
N ASP A 54 5.00 14.25 -5.46
CA ASP A 54 4.33 15.45 -4.94
C ASP A 54 3.16 15.17 -3.98
N VAL A 55 3.15 13.97 -3.39
CA VAL A 55 2.26 13.63 -2.28
C VAL A 55 2.99 13.97 -0.98
N GLY A 56 2.47 14.96 -0.26
CA GLY A 56 2.98 15.39 1.04
C GLY A 56 1.87 15.35 2.08
N PHE A 57 2.25 15.08 3.31
CA PHE A 57 1.35 15.05 4.45
C PHE A 57 1.69 16.20 5.40
N THR A 58 0.68 16.83 5.97
CA THR A 58 0.84 17.75 7.10
C THR A 58 0.23 17.15 8.36
N LYS A 59 0.60 17.70 9.52
CA LYS A 59 0.04 17.25 10.80
C LYS A 59 -1.49 17.39 10.83
N GLU A 60 -2.02 18.39 10.15
CA GLU A 60 -3.45 18.71 10.10
C GLU A 60 -4.22 17.76 9.17
N THR A 61 -3.59 17.27 8.10
CA THR A 61 -4.27 16.49 7.06
C THR A 61 -3.93 15.00 7.06
N ILE A 62 -2.88 14.57 7.78
CA ILE A 62 -2.33 13.20 7.72
C ILE A 62 -3.42 12.11 7.77
N TYR A 63 -4.33 12.15 8.73
CA TYR A 63 -5.39 11.13 8.84
C TYR A 63 -6.41 11.19 7.70
N GLN A 64 -6.72 12.38 7.18
CA GLN A 64 -7.61 12.54 6.03
C GLN A 64 -6.97 11.97 4.76
N ASP A 65 -5.68 12.25 4.56
CA ASP A 65 -4.92 11.77 3.41
C ASP A 65 -4.68 10.25 3.49
N ILE A 66 -4.41 9.70 4.67
CA ILE A 66 -4.37 8.25 4.90
C ILE A 66 -5.73 7.62 4.59
N ASN A 67 -6.84 8.19 5.05
CA ASN A 67 -8.17 7.66 4.75
C ASN A 67 -8.48 7.72 3.25
N LYS A 68 -8.03 8.77 2.54
CA LYS A 68 -8.12 8.90 1.08
C LYS A 68 -7.35 7.77 0.39
N LEU A 69 -6.14 7.46 0.87
CA LEU A 69 -5.30 6.38 0.35
C LEU A 69 -5.92 4.99 0.60
N VAL A 70 -6.40 4.73 1.82
CA VAL A 70 -7.13 3.49 2.17
C VAL A 70 -8.35 3.30 1.28
N SER A 71 -9.12 4.38 1.04
CA SER A 71 -10.29 4.33 0.16
C SER A 71 -9.93 4.02 -1.30
N LEU A 72 -8.77 4.48 -1.77
CA LEU A 72 -8.26 4.13 -3.09
C LEU A 72 -7.87 2.65 -3.15
N TYR A 73 -7.15 2.14 -2.16
CA TYR A 73 -6.76 0.73 -2.09
C TYR A 73 -7.97 -0.20 -2.03
N GLU A 74 -8.96 0.15 -1.23
CA GLU A 74 -10.22 -0.59 -1.15
C GLU A 74 -10.93 -0.69 -2.51
N LYS A 75 -10.97 0.41 -3.28
CA LYS A 75 -11.51 0.39 -4.65
C LYS A 75 -10.69 -0.51 -5.57
N VAL A 76 -9.36 -0.48 -5.47
CA VAL A 76 -8.47 -1.35 -6.25
C VAL A 76 -8.75 -2.80 -5.91
N MET A 77 -8.77 -3.17 -4.62
CA MET A 77 -9.10 -4.53 -4.16
C MET A 77 -10.44 -5.02 -4.72
N ALA A 78 -11.48 -4.18 -4.68
CA ALA A 78 -12.80 -4.54 -5.21
C ALA A 78 -12.82 -4.74 -6.74
N ALA A 79 -11.82 -4.24 -7.46
CA ALA A 79 -11.76 -4.30 -8.92
C ALA A 79 -11.05 -5.54 -9.48
N PHE A 80 -10.45 -6.37 -8.61
CA PHE A 80 -9.71 -7.58 -8.98
C PHE A 80 -10.18 -8.80 -8.17
N PRO A 81 -10.23 -10.00 -8.78
CA PRO A 81 -10.78 -11.20 -8.13
C PRO A 81 -9.79 -11.92 -7.21
N PHE A 82 -8.55 -11.42 -7.08
CA PHE A 82 -7.48 -12.03 -6.29
C PHE A 82 -7.04 -11.09 -5.16
N VAL A 83 -6.30 -11.65 -4.20
CA VAL A 83 -5.83 -10.89 -3.04
C VAL A 83 -4.76 -9.89 -3.45
N LEU A 84 -4.97 -8.65 -3.02
CA LEU A 84 -4.02 -7.55 -3.09
C LEU A 84 -3.79 -7.04 -1.67
N ASP A 85 -2.54 -7.05 -1.23
CA ASP A 85 -2.10 -6.42 0.01
C ASP A 85 -1.27 -5.17 -0.35
N PHE A 86 -1.42 -4.10 0.41
CA PHE A 86 -0.77 -2.81 0.14
C PHE A 86 0.13 -2.46 1.30
N ILE A 87 1.38 -2.11 1.00
CA ILE A 87 2.33 -1.54 1.95
C ILE A 87 2.64 -0.13 1.44
N ALA A 88 2.40 0.88 2.28
CA ALA A 88 2.69 2.27 1.95
C ALA A 88 3.64 2.89 2.97
N GLY A 89 4.60 3.66 2.45
CA GLY A 89 5.63 4.34 3.22
C GLY A 89 6.08 5.62 2.53
N ASN A 90 6.75 6.50 3.27
CA ASN A 90 7.42 7.64 2.66
C ASN A 90 8.82 7.22 2.21
N ASP A 91 9.12 7.53 0.95
CA ASP A 91 10.39 7.28 0.26
C ASP A 91 10.77 5.81 -0.02
N ASP A 92 10.44 4.87 0.86
CA ASP A 92 10.74 3.44 0.64
C ASP A 92 9.78 2.53 1.42
N THR A 93 9.58 1.32 0.88
CA THR A 93 8.82 0.21 1.45
C THR A 93 9.65 -1.08 1.50
N GLY A 94 10.87 -1.10 0.98
CA GLY A 94 11.69 -2.31 0.80
C GLY A 94 11.88 -3.13 2.07
N SER A 95 12.23 -2.51 3.20
CA SER A 95 12.36 -3.24 4.48
C SER A 95 11.04 -3.84 4.97
N ALA A 96 9.91 -3.18 4.71
CA ALA A 96 8.59 -3.73 5.04
C ALA A 96 8.22 -4.90 4.11
N VAL A 97 8.54 -4.80 2.82
CA VAL A 97 8.37 -5.90 1.87
C VAL A 97 9.22 -7.11 2.26
N GLU A 98 10.47 -6.92 2.68
CA GLU A 98 11.32 -8.01 3.18
C GLU A 98 10.74 -8.70 4.42
N ILE A 99 10.17 -7.94 5.36
CA ILE A 99 9.48 -8.53 6.53
C ILE A 99 8.25 -9.31 6.06
N TYR A 100 7.45 -8.73 5.17
CA TYR A 100 6.24 -9.35 4.62
C TYR A 100 6.53 -10.68 3.91
N GLU A 101 7.62 -10.77 3.14
CA GLU A 101 8.03 -12.00 2.46
C GLU A 101 8.31 -13.15 3.45
N ASN A 102 8.93 -12.82 4.57
CA ASN A 102 9.29 -13.80 5.60
C ASN A 102 8.08 -14.17 6.48
N ASP A 103 7.32 -13.19 6.94
CA ASP A 103 6.07 -13.36 7.69
C ASP A 103 5.06 -12.26 7.33
N TRP A 104 4.14 -12.60 6.43
CA TRP A 104 3.07 -11.73 5.94
C TRP A 104 2.02 -11.30 7.00
N ASN A 105 2.14 -11.77 8.26
CA ASN A 105 1.35 -11.29 9.38
C ASN A 105 2.13 -10.32 10.29
N ALA A 106 3.46 -10.25 10.18
CA ALA A 106 4.34 -9.38 10.96
C ALA A 106 4.36 -7.95 10.38
N VAL A 107 3.21 -7.29 10.39
CA VAL A 107 2.96 -6.00 9.72
C VAL A 107 2.94 -4.81 10.69
N GLU A 108 3.19 -5.04 11.97
CA GLU A 108 3.06 -4.06 13.05
C GLU A 108 3.98 -2.87 12.88
N SER A 109 5.14 -3.06 12.23
CA SER A 109 6.13 -2.00 12.01
C SER A 109 5.89 -1.19 10.73
N PHE A 110 4.89 -1.56 9.91
CA PHE A 110 4.69 -0.93 8.61
C PHE A 110 4.01 0.43 8.79
N GLY A 111 4.36 1.39 7.91
CA GLY A 111 3.74 2.71 7.91
C GLY A 111 2.23 2.60 7.74
N LEU A 112 1.80 2.13 6.58
CA LEU A 112 0.41 1.76 6.31
C LEU A 112 0.40 0.38 5.65
N PHE A 113 -0.34 -0.55 6.23
CA PHE A 113 -0.61 -1.86 5.65
C PHE A 113 -2.11 -2.04 5.43
N VAL A 114 -2.55 -2.43 4.24
CA VAL A 114 -3.97 -2.67 3.94
C VAL A 114 -4.13 -4.04 3.29
N THR A 115 -5.03 -4.85 3.83
CA THR A 115 -5.27 -6.22 3.37
C THR A 115 -6.75 -6.58 3.49
N SER A 116 -7.21 -7.57 2.72
CA SER A 116 -8.55 -8.18 2.91
C SER A 116 -8.58 -9.13 4.11
N ARG A 117 -7.42 -9.52 4.63
CA ARG A 117 -7.26 -10.52 5.68
C ARG A 117 -7.57 -9.92 7.06
N LYS A 118 -7.97 -10.78 7.98
CA LYS A 118 -7.94 -10.48 9.42
C LYS A 118 -6.63 -11.01 9.99
N ILE A 119 -5.88 -10.15 10.68
CA ILE A 119 -4.64 -10.55 11.35
C ILE A 119 -4.96 -10.73 12.84
N ALA A 120 -4.63 -11.91 13.38
CA ALA A 120 -4.89 -12.21 14.78
C ALA A 120 -4.09 -11.25 15.68
N ASN A 121 -4.71 -10.82 16.78
CA ASN A 121 -4.10 -9.95 17.80
C ASN A 121 -3.75 -8.52 17.34
N LEU A 122 -4.03 -8.13 16.09
CA LEU A 122 -3.90 -6.76 15.63
C LEU A 122 -5.27 -6.10 15.48
N LYS A 123 -5.39 -4.90 16.05
CA LYS A 123 -6.57 -4.06 15.89
C LYS A 123 -6.37 -3.12 14.69
N PRO A 124 -7.21 -3.18 13.65
CA PRO A 124 -7.09 -2.28 12.53
C PRO A 124 -7.40 -0.83 12.94
N TYR A 125 -6.69 0.10 12.33
CA TYR A 125 -6.99 1.54 12.35
C TYR A 125 -8.31 1.83 11.62
N TYR A 126 -8.52 1.17 10.48
CA TYR A 126 -9.76 1.23 9.69
C TYR A 126 -10.18 -0.17 9.25
N SER A 127 -11.47 -0.46 9.25
CA SER A 127 -12.02 -1.74 8.82
C SER A 127 -13.32 -1.51 8.05
N SER A 128 -13.47 -2.25 6.95
CA SER A 128 -14.70 -2.36 6.16
C SER A 128 -14.98 -3.83 5.83
N ASP A 129 -16.05 -4.09 5.09
CA ASP A 129 -16.33 -5.45 4.59
C ASP A 129 -15.27 -5.92 3.56
N MET A 130 -14.49 -5.01 2.99
CA MET A 130 -13.48 -5.30 1.96
C MET A 130 -12.05 -5.35 2.51
N CYS A 131 -11.71 -4.50 3.47
CA CYS A 131 -10.32 -4.42 3.95
C CYS A 131 -10.17 -4.08 5.42
N ASN A 132 -8.98 -4.37 5.94
CA ASN A 132 -8.45 -3.91 7.21
C ASN A 132 -7.19 -3.11 6.92
N ALA A 133 -7.11 -1.90 7.46
CA ALA A 133 -5.93 -1.05 7.39
C ALA A 133 -5.27 -0.95 8.78
N PHE A 134 -3.97 -1.13 8.82
CA PHE A 134 -3.11 -1.02 9.99
C PHE A 134 -2.14 0.13 9.75
N LEU A 135 -2.07 1.08 10.67
CA LEU A 135 -1.32 2.32 10.53
C LEU A 135 -0.37 2.46 11.72
N ASN A 136 0.92 2.66 11.46
CA ASN A 136 1.93 2.89 12.50
C ASN A 136 2.82 4.09 12.15
N PHE A 137 2.87 5.07 13.06
CA PHE A 137 3.75 6.26 12.96
C PHE A 137 5.03 6.16 13.80
N GLU A 138 5.17 5.14 14.64
CA GLU A 138 6.32 4.95 15.53
C GLU A 138 7.61 4.72 14.73
N TYR A 139 7.51 3.99 13.62
CA TYR A 139 8.64 3.60 12.79
C TYR A 139 8.67 4.28 11.41
N VAL A 140 7.59 4.96 11.01
CA VAL A 140 7.46 5.60 9.69
C VAL A 140 6.77 6.97 9.82
N SER A 141 7.44 8.05 9.38
CA SER A 141 6.95 9.43 9.58
C SER A 141 5.99 9.94 8.50
N PHE A 142 5.72 9.16 7.44
CA PHE A 142 5.08 9.62 6.20
C PHE A 142 5.63 10.95 5.66
N GLY A 143 6.84 11.33 6.09
CA GLY A 143 7.47 12.62 5.80
C GLY A 143 6.67 13.85 6.25
N CYS A 144 5.80 13.71 7.26
CA CYS A 144 4.95 14.79 7.75
C CYS A 144 5.74 16.09 7.98
N MET A 145 5.38 17.16 7.27
CA MET A 145 5.98 18.49 7.46
C MET A 145 5.34 19.16 8.67
N PHE A 146 6.16 19.68 9.58
CA PHE A 146 5.77 20.39 10.81
C PHE A 146 6.14 21.86 10.75
#